data_AF-A0A4Y2BH66-F1
#
_entry.id   AF-A0A4Y2BH66-F1
#
_cell.length_a   1.000
_cell.length_b   1.000
_cell.length_c   1.000
_cell.angle_alpha   90.00
_cell.angle_beta   90.00
_cell.angle_gamma   90.00
#
_symmetry.space_group_name_H-M   'P 1'
#
loop_
_entity.id
_entity.type
_entity.pdbx_description
1 polymer ?
#
loop_
_entity_poly.entity_id
_entity_poly.type
_entity_poly.pdbx_seq_one_letter_code
_entity_poly.pdbx_strand_id
1 'polypeptide(L)'
;MQPLAVHSQKVTVWCGFTAAFIVVPFFFGEIGPSDPVTCTVNGTRYESLLRNQLIPAPQQRGCEDSTIFMQDGAPPHIATPLKQLLNLHFGNDRIISCHFPTAWPPQSPDLNPCYFWLWSYLKDVVHGSPIANLAELKTTETLRSVVDHAVLRFQLIEENGRQHIEHFLSKSKPTSFS
;
A
#
# COMPACT_ATOMS: atom_id res chain seq x y z
N MET A 1 -19.40 34.57 -2.41
CA MET A 1 -18.10 34.08 -1.92
C MET A 1 -18.33 32.72 -1.30
N GLN A 2 -17.72 31.68 -1.84
CA GLN A 2 -17.77 30.33 -1.26
C GLN A 2 -16.72 30.26 -0.14
N PRO A 3 -17.01 29.70 1.04
CA PRO A 3 -16.03 29.63 2.13
C PRO A 3 -14.82 28.81 1.67
N LEU A 4 -13.62 29.36 1.84
CA LEU A 4 -12.39 28.58 1.66
C LEU A 4 -12.37 27.47 2.72
N ALA A 5 -12.20 26.22 2.29
CA ALA A 5 -12.05 25.11 3.22
C ALA A 5 -10.82 25.34 4.12
N VAL A 6 -11.03 25.39 5.43
CA VAL A 6 -9.97 25.62 6.44
C VAL A 6 -8.99 24.43 6.52
N HIS A 7 -9.35 23.30 5.92
CA HIS A 7 -8.54 22.09 5.85
C HIS A 7 -8.39 21.61 4.41
N SER A 8 -7.17 21.22 4.03
CA SER A 8 -6.91 20.53 2.79
C SER A 8 -7.72 19.24 2.72
N GLN A 9 -8.33 18.98 1.56
CA GLN A 9 -8.96 17.69 1.28
C GLN A 9 -7.93 16.57 1.41
N LYS A 10 -8.34 15.44 1.99
CA LYS A 10 -7.46 14.28 2.20
C LYS A 10 -8.18 13.00 1.79
N VAL A 11 -7.42 11.96 1.48
CA VAL A 11 -7.95 10.63 1.21
C VAL A 11 -7.08 9.60 1.93
N THR A 12 -7.72 8.57 2.48
CA THR A 12 -6.98 7.43 3.03
C THR A 12 -6.91 6.36 1.94
N VAL A 13 -5.70 5.90 1.63
CA VAL A 13 -5.46 4.84 0.66
C VAL A 13 -4.76 3.67 1.35
N TRP A 14 -5.18 2.46 1.03
CA TRP A 14 -4.43 1.23 1.31
C TRP A 14 -3.76 0.75 0.03
N CYS A 15 -2.50 0.36 0.13
CA CYS A 15 -1.74 -0.22 -0.97
C CYS A 15 -1.12 -1.55 -0.53
N GLY A 16 -1.01 -2.46 -1.47
CA GLY A 16 -0.51 -3.81 -1.33
C GLY A 16 -0.05 -4.28 -2.69
N PHE A 17 1.12 -4.92 -2.72
CA PHE A 17 1.77 -5.31 -3.95
C PHE A 17 2.72 -6.47 -3.69
N THR A 18 3.11 -7.13 -4.77
CA THR A 18 4.16 -8.14 -4.82
C THR A 18 5.26 -7.65 -5.76
N ALA A 19 6.32 -8.43 -5.92
CA ALA A 19 7.33 -8.17 -6.95
C ALA A 19 6.80 -8.37 -8.39
N ALA A 20 5.55 -8.82 -8.58
CA ALA A 20 4.98 -9.10 -9.90
C ALA A 20 3.73 -8.26 -10.23
N PHE A 21 2.99 -7.80 -9.23
CA PHE A 21 1.75 -7.05 -9.46
C PHE A 21 1.34 -6.22 -8.25
N ILE A 22 0.54 -5.19 -8.53
CA ILE A 22 -0.20 -4.46 -7.50
C ILE A 22 -1.55 -5.14 -7.24
N VAL A 23 -1.87 -5.31 -5.96
CA VAL A 23 -3.18 -5.80 -5.48
C VAL A 23 -4.19 -4.66 -5.43
N VAL A 24 -3.73 -3.45 -5.08
CA VAL A 24 -4.57 -2.27 -4.84
C VAL A 24 -3.86 -0.96 -5.15
N PRO A 25 -4.64 0.06 -5.45
CA PRO A 25 -4.86 1.08 -4.43
C PRO A 25 -6.33 1.12 -4.06
N PHE A 26 -6.62 0.96 -2.77
CA PHE A 26 -7.96 0.98 -2.24
C PHE A 26 -8.17 2.26 -1.45
N PHE A 27 -9.05 3.12 -1.97
CA PHE A 27 -9.38 4.37 -1.30
C PHE A 27 -10.52 4.15 -0.33
N PHE A 28 -10.27 4.38 0.97
CA PHE A 28 -11.33 4.43 1.95
C PHE A 28 -12.06 5.78 1.84
N GLY A 29 -13.32 5.73 1.44
CA GLY A 29 -14.19 6.89 1.43
C GLY A 29 -15.66 6.51 1.49
N GLU A 30 -16.48 7.49 1.85
CA GLU A 30 -17.92 7.47 1.69
C GLU A 30 -18.32 8.55 0.69
N ILE A 31 -19.37 8.28 -0.09
CA ILE A 31 -20.03 9.30 -0.89
C ILE A 31 -20.84 10.15 0.11
N GLY A 32 -20.26 11.27 0.53
CA GLY A 32 -21.01 12.28 1.27
C GLY A 32 -22.01 13.00 0.36
N PRO A 33 -22.99 13.73 0.93
CA PRO A 33 -24.00 14.45 0.16
C PRO A 33 -23.45 15.55 -0.76
N SER A 34 -22.16 15.91 -0.67
CA SER A 34 -21.56 16.95 -1.51
C SER A 34 -20.10 16.70 -1.91
N ASP A 35 -19.37 15.82 -1.23
CA ASP A 35 -17.98 15.45 -1.58
C ASP A 35 -17.58 14.09 -0.96
N PRO A 36 -16.56 13.39 -1.50
CA PRO A 36 -16.00 12.19 -0.88
C PRO A 36 -15.40 12.52 0.49
N VAL A 37 -15.92 11.91 1.56
CA VAL A 37 -15.39 12.10 2.92
C VAL A 37 -14.34 11.03 3.20
N THR A 38 -13.18 11.45 3.72
CA THR A 38 -12.14 10.54 4.19
C THR A 38 -12.65 9.72 5.35
N CYS A 39 -12.58 8.38 5.26
CA CYS A 39 -12.99 7.51 6.36
C CYS A 39 -11.79 7.01 7.16
N THR A 40 -11.98 6.90 8.48
CA THR A 40 -11.08 6.17 9.36
C THR A 40 -11.14 4.67 9.03
N VAL A 41 -9.98 4.03 8.92
CA VAL A 41 -9.89 2.58 8.75
C VAL A 41 -10.23 1.91 10.08
N ASN A 42 -11.26 1.08 10.07
CA ASN A 42 -11.66 0.23 11.19
C ASN A 42 -11.63 -1.24 10.76
N GLY A 43 -11.84 -2.15 11.72
CA GLY A 43 -11.80 -3.59 11.45
C GLY A 43 -12.78 -4.02 10.34
N THR A 44 -14.00 -3.48 10.31
CA THR A 44 -15.01 -3.83 9.29
C THR A 44 -14.62 -3.38 7.89
N ARG A 45 -14.13 -2.15 7.73
CA ARG A 45 -13.66 -1.65 6.42
C ARG A 45 -12.43 -2.41 5.96
N TYR A 46 -11.54 -2.75 6.88
CA TYR A 46 -10.36 -3.55 6.59
C TYR A 46 -10.73 -4.98 6.21
N GLU A 47 -11.71 -5.60 6.89
CA GLU A 47 -12.22 -6.92 6.51
C GLU A 47 -12.79 -6.92 5.08
N SER A 48 -13.59 -5.90 4.75
CA SER A 48 -14.16 -5.74 3.41
C SER A 48 -13.07 -5.64 2.35
N LEU A 49 -12.03 -4.83 2.60
CA LEU A 49 -10.86 -4.77 1.75
C LEU A 49 -10.20 -6.15 1.57
N LEU A 50 -9.97 -6.88 2.67
CA LEU A 50 -9.30 -8.17 2.61
C LEU A 50 -10.08 -9.17 1.76
N ARG A 51 -11.39 -9.31 2.02
CA ARG A 51 -12.26 -10.28 1.34
C ARG A 51 -12.47 -9.95 -0.13
N ASN A 52 -12.62 -8.67 -0.45
CA ASN A 52 -13.07 -8.26 -1.78
C ASN A 52 -11.91 -7.94 -2.73
N GLN A 53 -10.71 -7.65 -2.21
CA GLN A 53 -9.59 -7.24 -3.06
C GLN A 53 -8.30 -8.00 -2.75
N LEU A 54 -7.89 -8.06 -1.48
CA LEU A 54 -6.59 -8.62 -1.13
C LEU A 54 -6.51 -10.13 -1.38
N ILE A 55 -7.48 -10.88 -0.86
CA ILE A 55 -7.49 -12.35 -0.95
C ILE A 55 -7.74 -12.81 -2.40
N PRO A 56 -8.70 -12.23 -3.16
CA PRO A 56 -8.92 -12.66 -4.54
C PRO A 56 -7.73 -12.43 -5.47
N ALA A 57 -6.89 -11.40 -5.24
CA ALA A 57 -5.81 -11.05 -6.15
C ALA A 57 -4.76 -12.15 -6.38
N PRO A 58 -4.16 -12.78 -5.34
CA PRO A 58 -3.24 -13.90 -5.54
C PRO A 58 -3.96 -15.16 -6.04
N GLN A 59 -5.22 -15.39 -5.66
CA GLN A 59 -6.01 -16.55 -6.12
C GLN A 59 -6.27 -16.50 -7.63
N GLN A 60 -6.70 -15.34 -8.14
CA GLN A 60 -6.94 -15.10 -9.56
C GLN A 60 -5.67 -15.22 -10.42
N ARG A 61 -4.50 -15.05 -9.80
CA ARG A 61 -3.19 -15.18 -10.44
C ARG A 61 -2.53 -16.54 -10.22
N GLY A 62 -3.18 -17.45 -9.50
CA GLY A 62 -2.66 -18.78 -9.22
C GLY A 62 -1.41 -18.79 -8.33
N CYS A 63 -1.22 -17.76 -7.51
CA CYS A 63 -0.05 -17.64 -6.63
C CYS A 63 -0.39 -17.64 -5.13
N GLU A 64 -1.62 -18.00 -4.75
CA GLU A 64 -2.04 -18.04 -3.33
C GLU A 64 -1.08 -18.86 -2.47
N ASP A 65 -0.65 -20.03 -2.98
CA ASP A 65 0.16 -20.96 -2.22
C ASP A 65 1.62 -20.55 -2.03
N SER A 66 2.09 -19.61 -2.85
CA SER A 66 3.45 -19.07 -2.79
C SER A 66 3.50 -17.67 -2.17
N THR A 67 2.33 -17.09 -1.84
CA THR A 67 2.25 -15.73 -1.33
C THR A 67 2.51 -15.70 0.16
N ILE A 68 3.55 -14.96 0.57
CA ILE A 68 3.76 -14.56 1.97
C ILE A 68 3.05 -13.22 2.19
N PHE A 69 2.12 -13.18 3.14
CA PHE A 69 1.41 -11.96 3.51
C PHE A 69 2.17 -11.21 4.61
N MET A 70 2.33 -9.89 4.44
CA MET A 70 3.08 -9.03 5.36
C MET A 70 2.24 -7.79 5.71
N GLN A 71 2.11 -7.46 7.00
CA GLN A 71 1.47 -6.23 7.48
C GLN A 71 2.04 -5.75 8.81
N ASP A 72 1.82 -4.46 9.13
CA ASP A 72 2.22 -3.88 10.42
C ASP A 72 1.23 -4.23 11.56
N GLY A 73 1.59 -3.81 12.77
CA GLY A 73 0.79 -4.04 13.98
C GLY A 73 -0.31 -3.00 14.25
N ALA A 74 -0.80 -2.24 13.25
CA ALA A 74 -1.83 -1.24 13.50
C ALA A 74 -3.11 -1.88 14.09
N PRO A 75 -3.83 -1.21 15.00
CA PRO A 75 -4.97 -1.80 15.69
C PRO A 75 -6.04 -2.44 14.77
N PRO A 76 -6.42 -1.84 13.62
CA PRO A 76 -7.35 -2.47 12.69
C PRO A 76 -6.81 -3.76 12.08
N HIS A 77 -5.50 -3.94 11.94
CA HIS A 77 -4.88 -5.08 11.26
C HIS A 77 -4.75 -6.32 12.16
N ILE A 78 -4.73 -6.13 13.49
CA ILE A 78 -4.48 -7.18 14.48
C ILE A 78 -5.76 -7.70 15.17
N ALA A 79 -6.93 -7.26 14.74
CA ALA A 79 -8.20 -7.71 15.31
C ALA A 79 -8.37 -9.24 15.14
N THR A 80 -8.88 -9.92 16.17
CA THR A 80 -8.98 -11.39 16.17
C THR A 80 -9.70 -11.98 14.95
N PRO A 81 -10.86 -11.47 14.50
CA PRO A 81 -11.54 -12.01 13.32
C PRO A 81 -10.71 -11.90 12.04
N LEU A 82 -9.92 -10.83 11.92
CA LEU A 82 -9.06 -10.58 10.77
C LEU A 82 -7.85 -11.51 10.75
N LYS A 83 -7.27 -11.77 11.92
CA LYS A 83 -6.19 -12.76 12.04
C LYS A 83 -6.67 -14.16 11.65
N GLN A 84 -7.88 -14.54 12.08
CA GLN A 84 -8.49 -15.82 11.70
C GLN A 84 -8.73 -15.89 10.18
N LEU A 85 -9.24 -14.81 9.58
CA LEU A 85 -9.43 -14.71 8.15
C LEU A 85 -8.10 -14.86 7.39
N LEU A 86 -7.06 -14.14 7.79
CA LEU A 86 -5.75 -14.23 7.16
C LEU A 86 -5.14 -15.64 7.29
N ASN A 87 -5.21 -16.25 8.48
CA ASN A 87 -4.72 -17.60 8.70
C ASN A 87 -5.46 -18.63 7.84
N LEU A 88 -6.77 -18.46 7.63
CA LEU A 88 -7.55 -19.35 6.77
C LEU A 88 -7.05 -19.34 5.32
N HIS A 89 -6.63 -18.19 4.80
CA HIS A 89 -6.24 -18.04 3.39
C HIS A 89 -4.74 -18.22 3.14
N PHE A 90 -3.90 -17.70 4.03
CA PHE A 90 -2.45 -17.74 3.85
C PHE A 90 -1.80 -18.85 4.67
N GLY A 91 -2.41 -19.32 5.76
CA GLY A 91 -1.73 -20.20 6.72
C GLY A 91 -0.74 -19.45 7.60
N ASN A 92 -0.60 -19.89 8.85
CA ASN A 92 0.18 -19.22 9.89
C ASN A 92 1.68 -19.07 9.56
N ASP A 93 2.24 -19.98 8.77
CA ASP A 93 3.65 -20.02 8.36
C ASP A 93 3.98 -19.03 7.24
N ARG A 94 2.97 -18.57 6.49
CA ARG A 94 3.12 -17.58 5.40
C ARG A 94 2.60 -16.19 5.78
N ILE A 95 2.50 -15.88 7.08
CA ILE A 95 2.08 -14.57 7.58
C ILE A 95 3.16 -13.93 8.44
N ILE A 96 3.57 -12.71 8.08
CA ILE A 96 4.44 -11.84 8.87
C ILE A 96 3.60 -10.67 9.40
N SER A 97 3.21 -10.76 10.67
CA SER A 97 2.34 -9.75 11.31
C SER A 97 2.49 -9.85 12.83
N CYS A 98 2.07 -8.80 13.54
CA CYS A 98 2.00 -8.85 15.00
C CYS A 98 1.08 -10.01 15.46
N HIS A 99 1.51 -10.75 16.49
CA HIS A 99 0.82 -11.91 17.06
C HIS A 99 0.67 -13.15 16.15
N PHE A 100 1.50 -13.27 15.11
CA PHE A 100 1.72 -14.51 14.35
C PHE A 100 3.08 -15.14 14.71
N PRO A 101 3.33 -16.42 14.35
CA PRO A 101 4.62 -17.07 14.65
C PRO A 101 5.82 -16.27 14.14
N THR A 102 5.72 -15.74 12.92
CA THR A 102 6.69 -14.79 12.37
C THR A 102 6.21 -13.37 12.69
N ALA A 103 6.65 -12.83 13.82
CA ALA A 103 6.24 -11.51 14.25
C ALA A 103 6.88 -10.40 13.40
N TRP A 104 6.09 -9.39 13.04
CA TRP A 104 6.64 -8.14 12.52
C TRP A 104 7.46 -7.44 13.62
N PRO A 105 8.73 -7.07 13.37
CA PRO A 105 9.55 -6.42 14.38
C PRO A 105 9.00 -5.04 14.74
N PRO A 106 8.95 -4.67 16.04
CA PRO A 106 8.45 -3.38 16.47
C PRO A 106 9.34 -2.25 15.94
N GLN A 107 8.72 -1.16 15.49
CA GLN A 107 9.41 0.06 15.00
C GLN A 107 10.35 -0.15 13.80
N SER A 108 10.01 -1.06 12.89
CA SER A 108 10.76 -1.27 11.64
C SER A 108 10.00 -0.78 10.40
N PRO A 109 9.86 0.55 10.20
CA PRO A 109 9.28 1.10 8.97
C PRO A 109 10.20 0.89 7.75
N ASP A 110 11.49 0.72 7.96
CA ASP A 110 12.53 0.38 6.98
C ASP A 110 12.27 -0.99 6.32
N LEU A 111 11.75 -1.94 7.08
CA LEU A 111 11.41 -3.27 6.57
C LEU A 111 10.08 -3.32 5.82
N ASN A 112 9.28 -2.26 5.88
CA ASN A 112 8.02 -2.17 5.15
C ASN A 112 8.25 -1.38 3.84
N PRO A 113 8.21 -2.04 2.68
CA PRO A 113 8.43 -1.36 1.40
C PRO A 113 7.41 -0.24 1.13
N CYS A 114 6.23 -0.30 1.74
CA CYS A 114 5.27 0.79 1.67
C CYS A 114 5.75 2.05 2.42
N TYR A 115 6.27 1.90 3.64
CA TYR A 115 6.74 3.03 4.46
C TYR A 115 8.07 3.59 4.00
N PHE A 116 9.04 2.74 3.67
CA PHE A 116 10.35 3.17 3.23
C PHE A 116 10.29 3.90 1.87
N TRP A 117 9.51 3.38 0.92
CA TRP A 117 9.59 3.84 -0.46
C TRP A 117 8.26 4.32 -1.04
N LEU A 118 7.22 3.49 -1.04
CA LEU A 118 5.97 3.78 -1.76
C LEU A 118 5.37 5.13 -1.36
N TRP A 119 5.18 5.35 -0.06
CA TRP A 119 4.50 6.54 0.44
C TRP A 119 5.34 7.80 0.24
N SER A 120 6.68 7.69 0.29
CA SER A 120 7.58 8.79 -0.04
C SER A 120 7.49 9.16 -1.52
N TYR A 121 7.54 8.17 -2.40
CA TYR A 121 7.42 8.39 -3.85
C TYR A 121 6.06 8.98 -4.23
N LEU A 122 4.96 8.44 -3.70
CA LEU A 122 3.62 8.96 -3.96
C LEU A 122 3.49 10.42 -3.51
N LYS A 123 4.08 10.80 -2.36
CA LYS A 123 4.10 12.20 -1.92
C LYS A 123 4.87 13.09 -2.89
N ASP A 124 6.01 12.65 -3.38
CA ASP A 124 6.82 13.44 -4.33
C ASP A 124 6.06 13.67 -5.65
N VAL A 125 5.40 12.63 -6.17
CA VAL A 125 4.58 12.74 -7.40
C VAL A 125 3.38 13.66 -7.20
N VAL A 126 2.69 13.53 -6.06
CA VAL A 126 1.52 14.35 -5.70
C VAL A 126 1.90 15.81 -5.51
N HIS A 127 3.04 16.11 -4.89
CA HIS A 127 3.51 17.49 -4.71
C HIS A 127 4.13 18.10 -5.97
N GLY A 128 4.66 17.26 -6.88
CA GLY A 128 5.24 17.70 -8.14
C GLY A 128 4.23 18.00 -9.25
N SER A 129 2.98 17.57 -9.08
CA SER A 129 1.92 17.71 -10.10
C SER A 129 0.81 18.65 -9.62
N PRO A 130 0.29 19.56 -10.46
CA PRO A 130 -0.85 20.39 -10.09
C PRO A 130 -2.14 19.55 -10.08
N ILE A 131 -2.47 18.96 -8.93
CA ILE A 131 -3.68 18.16 -8.74
C ILE A 131 -4.83 19.07 -8.33
N ALA A 132 -5.86 19.16 -9.17
CA ALA A 132 -6.98 20.09 -8.99
C ALA A 132 -8.02 19.57 -7.99
N ASN A 133 -8.20 18.25 -7.86
CA ASN A 133 -9.21 17.65 -6.99
C ASN A 133 -8.91 16.19 -6.60
N LEU A 134 -9.70 15.64 -5.67
CA LEU A 134 -9.56 14.25 -5.20
C LEU A 134 -9.83 13.18 -6.28
N ALA A 135 -10.60 13.47 -7.33
CA ALA A 135 -10.84 12.50 -8.39
C ALA A 135 -9.59 12.31 -9.24
N GLU A 136 -8.89 13.40 -9.55
CA GLU A 136 -7.61 13.39 -10.25
C GLU A 136 -6.53 12.67 -9.43
N LEU A 137 -6.49 12.88 -8.11
CA LEU A 137 -5.58 12.17 -7.20
C LEU A 137 -5.78 10.65 -7.20
N LYS A 138 -7.01 10.18 -7.49
CA LYS A 138 -7.36 8.75 -7.49
C LYS A 138 -7.07 8.05 -8.82
N THR A 139 -6.55 8.76 -9.82
CA THR A 139 -6.29 8.16 -11.14
C THR A 139 -5.13 7.15 -11.11
N THR A 140 -5.27 6.10 -11.91
CA THR A 140 -4.43 4.89 -11.86
C THR A 140 -3.03 5.10 -12.45
N GLU A 141 -2.77 6.15 -13.24
CA GLU A 141 -1.46 6.43 -13.84
C GLU A 141 -0.35 6.53 -12.78
N THR A 142 -0.59 7.30 -11.72
CA THR A 142 0.34 7.49 -10.58
C THR A 142 0.70 6.16 -9.92
N LEU A 143 -0.25 5.24 -9.88
CA LEU A 143 -0.12 3.95 -9.18
C LEU A 143 0.45 2.87 -10.09
N ARG A 144 0.29 2.99 -11.41
CA ARG A 144 0.96 2.11 -12.39
C ARG A 144 2.46 2.38 -12.43
N SER A 145 2.87 3.65 -12.47
CA SER A 145 4.28 4.05 -12.34
C SER A 145 4.93 3.50 -11.07
N VAL A 146 4.16 3.45 -9.97
CA VAL A 146 4.57 2.78 -8.75
C VAL A 146 4.79 1.28 -8.96
N VAL A 147 3.90 0.54 -9.64
CA VAL A 147 4.11 -0.91 -9.91
C VAL A 147 5.48 -1.09 -10.55
N ASP A 148 5.71 -0.36 -11.65
CA ASP A 148 6.86 -0.58 -12.51
C ASP A 148 8.15 -0.26 -11.76
N HIS A 149 8.17 0.82 -10.98
CA HIS A 149 9.32 1.14 -10.12
C HIS A 149 9.49 0.18 -8.93
N ALA A 150 8.41 -0.35 -8.36
CA ALA A 150 8.49 -1.33 -7.26
C ALA A 150 9.15 -2.62 -7.75
N VAL A 151 8.64 -3.15 -8.86
CA VAL A 151 9.14 -4.37 -9.50
C VAL A 151 10.61 -4.22 -9.85
N LEU A 152 11.00 -3.13 -10.50
CA LEU A 152 12.40 -2.84 -10.83
C LEU A 152 13.29 -2.78 -9.57
N ARG A 153 12.80 -2.20 -8.48
CA ARG A 153 13.57 -2.10 -7.23
C ARG A 153 13.70 -3.44 -6.52
N PHE A 154 12.67 -4.28 -6.52
CA PHE A 154 12.77 -5.63 -5.94
C PHE A 154 13.70 -6.52 -6.75
N GLN A 155 13.65 -6.45 -8.08
CA GLN A 155 14.61 -7.10 -8.96
C GLN A 155 16.04 -6.63 -8.64
N LEU A 156 16.24 -5.32 -8.45
CA LEU A 156 17.54 -4.78 -8.07
C LEU A 156 18.01 -5.25 -6.68
N ILE A 157 17.11 -5.40 -5.70
CA ILE A 157 17.43 -5.95 -4.36
C ILE A 157 17.84 -7.43 -4.48
N GLU A 158 17.14 -8.20 -5.32
CA GLU A 158 17.43 -9.61 -5.59
C GLU A 158 18.80 -9.77 -6.26
N GLU A 159 19.09 -8.98 -7.29
CA GLU A 159 20.37 -8.96 -8.01
C GLU A 159 21.55 -8.52 -7.11
N ASN A 160 21.30 -7.66 -6.12
CA ASN A 160 22.33 -7.14 -5.21
C ASN A 160 22.38 -7.86 -3.86
N GLY A 161 21.86 -9.10 -3.76
CA GLY A 161 22.04 -9.94 -2.58
C GLY A 161 21.40 -9.39 -1.30
N ARG A 162 20.28 -8.65 -1.43
CA ARG A 162 19.50 -8.07 -0.31
C ARG A 162 20.21 -7.01 0.52
N GLN A 163 21.18 -6.29 -0.05
CA GLN A 163 21.83 -5.15 0.60
C GLN A 163 20.97 -3.87 0.55
N HIS A 164 21.33 -2.87 1.36
CA HIS A 164 20.65 -1.56 1.39
C HIS A 164 20.78 -0.83 0.05
N ILE A 165 19.67 -0.60 -0.65
CA ILE A 165 19.68 -0.03 -2.01
C ILE A 165 19.66 1.50 -2.08
N GLU A 166 19.58 2.20 -0.94
CA GLU A 166 19.51 3.68 -0.89
C GLU A 166 20.58 4.38 -1.72
N HIS A 167 21.81 3.85 -1.74
CA HIS A 167 22.92 4.42 -2.51
C HIS A 167 22.73 4.32 -4.03
N PHE A 168 21.97 3.34 -4.52
CA PHE A 168 21.70 3.15 -5.95
C PHE A 168 20.55 4.03 -6.45
N LEU A 169 19.60 4.36 -5.56
CA LEU A 169 18.41 5.15 -5.87
C LEU A 169 18.71 6.63 -6.14
N SER A 170 19.81 7.16 -5.61
CA SER A 170 20.27 8.52 -5.90
C SER A 170 20.72 8.72 -7.36
N LYS A 171 21.06 7.63 -8.06
CA LYS A 171 21.57 7.65 -9.44
C LYS A 171 20.48 7.46 -10.51
N SER A 172 19.26 7.10 -10.10
CA SER A 172 18.15 6.81 -11.01
C SER A 172 17.00 7.83 -10.91
N LYS A 173 17.25 9.06 -10.42
CA LYS A 173 16.30 10.16 -10.63
C LYS A 173 16.20 10.42 -12.13
N PRO A 174 14.98 10.45 -12.72
CA PRO A 174 14.84 10.94 -14.08
C PRO A 174 15.35 12.38 -14.12
N THR A 175 16.25 12.66 -15.05
CA THR A 175 16.48 14.02 -15.53
C THR A 175 15.13 14.64 -15.89
N SER A 176 14.77 15.69 -15.14
CA SER A 176 13.76 16.71 -15.43
C SER A 176 12.88 16.47 -16.66
N PHE A 177 11.57 16.34 -16.44
CA PHE A 177 10.59 16.66 -17.47
C PHE A 177 10.82 18.12 -17.90
N SER A 178 11.22 18.29 -19.15
CA SER A 178 11.17 19.56 -19.89
C SER A 178 9.85 19.64 -20.64
#